data_AF-A0A1F3SXJ8-F1
#
_entry.id   AF-A0A1F3SXJ8-F1
#
_cell.length_a   1.000
_cell.length_b   1.000
_cell.length_c   1.000
_cell.angle_alpha   90.00
_cell.angle_beta   90.00
_cell.angle_gamma   90.00
#
_symmetry.space_group_name_H-M   'P 1'
#
loop_
_entity.id
_entity.type
_entity.pdbx_description
1 polymer ?
#
loop_
_entity_poly.entity_id
_entity_poly.type
_entity_poly.pdbx_seq_one_letter_code
_entity_poly.pdbx_strand_id
1 'polypeptide(L)'
;MKTLRATVLIAASVLLATSALAKNKNCPDCIIGESANALSKQTDPILEVARSCPEPGKLELEEARKAHAAVFPPSLPTAEKNASGLRLRGTNEELRIFGEIVAGNRTPSNWPDAAANCPKLNGSYPQAYDVRCVLSAVFESEESALRALVIAKKTGYIVSLSQEKSPEGYEQIWKPEEVRAIHYATQDLPFNFLNLKTFKQFYRVHDDFVSPTNPDAAAIAHSPHGNTFSFTPGHIVAYFGAFKNGVKAARTTMVHELAHQLDYSNWLGTSTYMNRTIGFEKISWEPDPLNPGKMRKKQGARFVTDYSQKKPAEDFAESVENYIHNPRLLRTKAPEKYDFLKTNIFGGQEKNVNIWPPLATALKGAEAKAQFSIELLACLRYIGASQKTDETWIWEPRAGSTMLDGHQRDNVLRRGKCAQSIANQIISELDEAAQTEACLIGSGAVSAALDEEVGPLVGATLDAAYEFAELKAPLACAKGDKTDKTCFWESFTKAKLEATPAADGLSAKTLRELSDQVHRLVTDNPFVPRVINLNGF
;
A
#
# COMPACT_ATOMS: atom_id res chain seq x y z
N MET A 1 -3.89 7.33 3.73
CA MET A 1 -4.07 8.76 4.06
C MET A 1 -3.90 9.06 5.55
N LYS A 2 -4.48 8.28 6.48
CA LYS A 2 -4.26 8.46 7.93
C LYS A 2 -2.76 8.45 8.31
N THR A 3 -1.98 7.53 7.76
CA THR A 3 -0.52 7.46 7.98
C THR A 3 0.21 8.66 7.40
N LEU A 4 -0.05 9.04 6.14
CA LEU A 4 0.57 10.24 5.53
C LEU A 4 0.25 11.52 6.32
N ARG A 5 -1.02 11.71 6.73
CA ARG A 5 -1.43 12.84 7.57
C ARG A 5 -0.74 12.79 8.93
N ALA A 6 -0.61 11.62 9.55
CA ALA A 6 0.14 11.45 10.80
C ALA A 6 1.63 11.74 10.61
N THR A 7 2.28 11.22 9.55
CA THR A 7 3.69 11.47 9.24
C THR A 7 3.96 12.95 8.94
N VAL A 8 3.10 13.60 8.17
CA VAL A 8 3.18 15.05 7.90
C VAL A 8 2.97 15.85 9.19
N LEU A 9 2.01 15.47 10.03
CA LEU A 9 1.79 16.13 11.32
C LEU A 9 2.95 15.90 12.31
N ILE A 10 3.55 14.71 12.32
CA ILE A 10 4.71 14.37 13.16
C ILE A 10 5.93 15.15 12.64
N ALA A 11 6.19 15.16 11.34
CA ALA A 11 7.26 15.94 10.74
C ALA A 11 7.07 17.44 11.06
N ALA A 12 5.88 18.00 10.82
CA ALA A 12 5.57 19.38 11.19
C ALA A 12 5.76 19.63 12.70
N SER A 13 5.36 18.71 13.57
CA SER A 13 5.53 18.83 15.03
C SER A 13 7.00 18.77 15.46
N VAL A 14 7.81 17.92 14.83
CA VAL A 14 9.27 17.83 15.06
C VAL A 14 9.97 19.10 14.58
N LEU A 15 9.55 19.64 13.42
CA LEU A 15 10.06 20.90 12.87
C LEU A 15 9.67 22.11 13.73
N LEU A 16 8.44 22.13 14.26
CA LEU A 16 7.99 23.16 15.20
C LEU A 16 8.71 23.06 16.56
N ALA A 17 8.94 21.83 17.06
CA ALA A 17 9.68 21.62 18.30
C ALA A 17 11.16 22.02 18.19
N THR A 18 11.81 21.71 17.06
CA THR A 18 13.18 22.15 16.77
C THR A 18 13.26 23.66 16.57
N SER A 19 12.25 24.28 15.96
CA SER A 19 12.11 25.75 15.90
C SER A 19 11.97 26.40 17.28
N ALA A 20 11.16 25.80 18.16
CA ALA A 20 10.99 26.29 19.53
C ALA A 20 12.28 26.18 20.35
N LEU A 21 13.04 25.08 20.20
CA LEU A 21 14.36 24.91 20.81
C LEU A 21 15.39 25.93 20.28
N ALA A 22 15.30 26.32 19.01
CA ALA A 22 16.16 27.32 18.38
C ALA A 22 15.88 28.76 18.85
N LYS A 23 14.68 29.04 19.40
CA LYS A 23 14.31 30.34 19.97
C LYS A 23 14.85 30.59 21.39
N ASN A 24 15.69 29.70 21.92
CA ASN A 24 16.38 29.94 23.18
C ASN A 24 17.25 31.21 23.07
N LYS A 25 16.95 32.22 23.90
CA LYS A 25 17.44 33.62 23.80
C LYS A 25 18.96 33.80 23.86
N ASN A 26 19.73 32.75 24.11
CA ASN A 26 21.17 32.80 24.29
C ASN A 26 21.99 32.59 23.02
N CYS A 27 21.37 32.56 21.84
CA CYS A 27 22.12 32.46 20.59
C CYS A 27 21.40 33.21 19.45
N PRO A 28 21.51 34.54 19.41
CA PRO A 28 20.86 35.37 18.40
C PRO A 28 21.39 35.16 16.97
N ASP A 29 22.60 34.60 16.81
CA ASP A 29 23.27 34.44 15.51
C ASP A 29 23.43 32.97 15.06
N CYS A 30 22.77 31.99 15.70
CA CYS A 30 22.85 30.64 15.16
C CYS A 30 21.97 30.51 13.92
N ILE A 31 22.60 30.06 12.84
CA ILE A 31 22.06 29.58 11.55
C ILE A 31 20.76 28.75 11.70
N ILE A 32 20.54 28.14 12.88
CA ILE A 32 19.37 27.36 13.24
C ILE A 32 18.08 28.22 13.30
N GLY A 33 18.15 29.47 13.77
CA GLY A 33 16.97 30.35 13.87
C GLY A 33 16.41 30.82 12.52
N GLU A 34 17.30 31.17 11.59
CA GLU A 34 16.92 31.49 10.20
C GLU A 34 16.37 30.25 9.48
N SER A 35 17.02 29.10 9.68
CA SER A 35 16.57 27.83 9.11
C SER A 35 15.17 27.44 9.62
N ALA A 36 14.90 27.62 10.92
CA ALA A 36 13.61 27.30 11.51
C ALA A 36 12.46 28.21 11.04
N ASN A 37 12.72 29.51 10.83
CA ASN A 37 11.74 30.43 10.26
C ASN A 37 11.50 30.16 8.78
N ALA A 38 12.54 29.82 8.02
CA ALA A 38 12.40 29.39 6.62
C ALA A 38 11.56 28.10 6.52
N LEU A 39 11.81 27.14 7.41
CA LEU A 39 11.08 25.88 7.45
C LEU A 39 9.61 26.06 7.87
N SER A 40 9.33 26.94 8.85
CA SER A 40 7.95 27.26 9.26
C SER A 40 7.15 27.86 8.11
N LYS A 41 7.76 28.75 7.31
CA LYS A 41 7.13 29.32 6.11
C LYS A 41 6.89 28.28 5.02
N GLN A 42 7.69 27.21 4.98
CA GLN A 42 7.51 26.09 4.05
C GLN A 42 6.51 25.03 4.55
N THR A 43 6.27 24.94 5.86
CA THR A 43 5.30 23.98 6.42
C THR A 43 3.85 24.44 6.28
N ASP A 44 3.58 25.74 6.19
CA ASP A 44 2.21 26.27 6.08
C ASP A 44 1.48 25.80 4.80
N PRO A 45 2.10 25.86 3.59
CA PRO A 45 1.51 25.28 2.37
C PRO A 45 1.24 23.77 2.49
N ILE A 46 2.15 23.01 3.12
CA ILE A 46 2.00 21.56 3.29
C ILE A 46 0.82 21.24 4.22
N LEU A 47 0.67 22.00 5.32
CA LEU A 47 -0.46 21.85 6.24
C LEU A 47 -1.78 22.28 5.60
N GLU A 48 -1.76 23.29 4.74
CA GLU A 48 -2.94 23.72 3.98
C GLU A 48 -3.36 22.67 2.95
N VAL A 49 -2.41 22.08 2.22
CA VAL A 49 -2.65 20.92 1.34
C VAL A 49 -3.20 19.73 2.14
N ALA A 50 -2.61 19.40 3.28
CA ALA A 50 -3.08 18.31 4.13
C ALA A 50 -4.48 18.54 4.72
N ARG A 51 -4.88 19.80 4.96
CA ARG A 51 -6.23 20.20 5.36
C ARG A 51 -7.22 20.19 4.18
N SER A 52 -6.73 20.42 2.96
CA SER A 52 -7.55 20.39 1.74
C SER A 52 -7.86 18.98 1.25
N CYS A 53 -7.10 17.96 1.69
CA CYS A 53 -7.40 16.61 1.26
C CYS A 53 -8.76 16.14 1.78
N PRO A 54 -9.59 15.54 0.91
CA PRO A 54 -10.92 15.08 1.28
C PRO A 54 -10.85 14.06 2.42
N GLU A 55 -11.90 14.03 3.23
CA GLU A 55 -12.06 13.04 4.29
C GLU A 55 -11.84 11.62 3.74
N PRO A 56 -11.18 10.72 4.49
CA PRO A 56 -10.98 9.34 4.06
C PRO A 56 -12.30 8.70 3.58
N GLY A 57 -12.29 8.07 2.41
CA GLY A 57 -13.47 7.46 1.79
C GLY A 57 -14.22 8.38 0.82
N LYS A 58 -14.14 9.72 0.95
CA LYS A 58 -14.82 10.63 0.01
C LYS A 58 -14.21 10.55 -1.39
N LEU A 59 -12.89 10.50 -1.48
CA LEU A 59 -12.20 10.37 -2.77
C LEU A 59 -12.56 9.04 -3.43
N GLU A 60 -12.53 7.95 -2.68
CA GLU A 60 -12.80 6.61 -3.21
C GLU A 60 -14.27 6.39 -3.60
N LEU A 61 -15.19 7.06 -2.89
CA LEU A 61 -16.60 7.14 -3.29
C LEU A 61 -16.79 7.94 -4.58
N GLU A 62 -16.12 9.09 -4.72
CA GLU A 62 -16.22 9.89 -5.93
C GLU A 62 -15.64 9.17 -7.15
N GLU A 63 -14.52 8.45 -6.97
CA GLU A 63 -14.00 7.53 -7.99
C GLU A 63 -15.00 6.44 -8.36
N ALA A 64 -15.70 5.86 -7.37
CA ALA A 64 -16.72 4.85 -7.62
C ALA A 64 -17.92 5.43 -8.40
N ARG A 65 -18.38 6.63 -8.05
CA ARG A 65 -19.43 7.36 -8.79
C ARG A 65 -19.02 7.66 -10.23
N LYS A 66 -17.80 8.15 -10.44
CA LYS A 66 -17.26 8.40 -11.79
C LYS A 66 -17.16 7.11 -12.61
N ALA A 67 -16.63 6.04 -12.02
CA ALA A 67 -16.53 4.75 -12.68
C ALA A 67 -17.90 4.17 -13.03
N HIS A 68 -18.88 4.32 -12.14
CA HIS A 68 -20.27 3.92 -12.36
C HIS A 68 -20.93 4.73 -13.48
N ALA A 69 -20.88 6.06 -13.43
CA ALA A 69 -21.45 6.92 -14.45
C ALA A 69 -20.86 6.66 -15.85
N ALA A 70 -19.60 6.23 -15.93
CA ALA A 70 -18.96 5.85 -17.19
C ALA A 70 -19.54 4.55 -17.82
N VAL A 71 -20.06 3.62 -17.02
CA VAL A 71 -20.64 2.35 -17.51
C VAL A 71 -22.17 2.33 -17.49
N PHE A 72 -22.78 3.15 -16.65
CA PHE A 72 -24.22 3.38 -16.53
C PHE A 72 -24.52 4.88 -16.64
N PRO A 73 -24.41 5.48 -17.84
CA PRO A 73 -24.68 6.90 -17.99
C PRO A 73 -26.14 7.22 -17.66
N PRO A 74 -26.44 8.39 -17.06
CA PRO A 74 -27.80 8.77 -16.66
C PRO A 74 -28.82 8.80 -17.80
N SER A 75 -28.36 8.84 -19.06
CA SER A 75 -29.19 8.80 -20.26
C SER A 75 -29.74 7.42 -20.60
N LEU A 76 -29.28 6.35 -19.95
CA LEU A 76 -29.80 5.01 -20.20
C LEU A 76 -31.27 4.89 -19.78
N PRO A 77 -32.11 4.20 -20.57
CA PRO A 77 -33.50 3.98 -20.21
C PRO A 77 -33.59 3.15 -18.93
N THR A 78 -34.47 3.58 -18.03
CA THR A 78 -34.80 2.84 -16.81
C THR A 78 -36.02 1.96 -17.04
N ALA A 79 -36.04 0.82 -16.36
CA ALA A 79 -37.15 -0.11 -16.31
C ALA A 79 -37.50 -0.39 -14.84
N GLU A 80 -38.64 -1.03 -14.63
CA GLU A 80 -39.05 -1.53 -13.32
C GLU A 80 -39.21 -3.04 -13.37
N LYS A 81 -38.66 -3.75 -12.38
CA LYS A 81 -38.77 -5.20 -12.25
C LYS A 81 -38.95 -5.60 -10.80
N ASN A 82 -39.68 -6.68 -10.58
CA ASN A 82 -39.72 -7.33 -9.27
C ASN A 82 -38.47 -8.21 -9.12
N ALA A 83 -37.68 -7.97 -8.07
CA ALA A 83 -36.53 -8.80 -7.71
C ALA A 83 -36.53 -9.01 -6.20
N SER A 84 -36.45 -10.27 -5.77
CA SER A 84 -36.42 -10.68 -4.36
C SER A 84 -37.53 -10.04 -3.50
N GLY A 85 -38.75 -10.01 -4.04
CA GLY A 85 -39.93 -9.45 -3.36
C GLY A 85 -40.07 -7.93 -3.41
N LEU A 86 -39.12 -7.20 -4.01
CA LEU A 86 -39.16 -5.73 -4.13
C LEU A 86 -39.38 -5.31 -5.58
N ARG A 87 -40.20 -4.27 -5.80
CA ARG A 87 -40.27 -3.59 -7.11
C ARG A 87 -39.15 -2.56 -7.17
N LEU A 88 -38.22 -2.75 -8.10
CA LEU A 88 -37.03 -1.93 -8.23
C LEU A 88 -37.03 -1.19 -9.56
N ARG A 89 -36.48 0.02 -9.56
CA ARG A 89 -36.23 0.83 -10.75
C ARG A 89 -34.73 1.02 -10.94
N GLY A 90 -34.29 0.84 -12.18
CA GLY A 90 -32.91 1.04 -12.63
C GLY A 90 -32.82 0.75 -14.11
N THR A 91 -31.63 0.80 -14.70
CA THR A 91 -31.42 0.25 -16.04
C THR A 91 -31.70 -1.26 -16.04
N ASN A 92 -32.07 -1.82 -17.20
CA ASN A 92 -32.30 -3.26 -17.33
C ASN A 92 -31.11 -4.11 -16.85
N GLU A 93 -29.90 -3.58 -17.03
CA GLU A 93 -28.66 -4.24 -16.67
C GLU A 93 -28.34 -4.11 -15.18
N GLU A 94 -28.55 -2.95 -14.56
CA GLU A 94 -28.44 -2.82 -13.09
C GLU A 94 -29.41 -3.79 -12.39
N LEU A 95 -30.65 -3.90 -12.88
CA LEU A 95 -31.65 -4.82 -12.33
C LEU A 95 -31.26 -6.30 -12.48
N ARG A 96 -30.62 -6.66 -13.61
CA ARG A 96 -30.09 -8.02 -13.81
C ARG A 96 -28.93 -8.30 -12.85
N ILE A 97 -27.95 -7.41 -12.80
CA ILE A 97 -26.78 -7.54 -11.93
C ILE A 97 -27.19 -7.58 -10.47
N PHE A 98 -28.13 -6.73 -10.05
CA PHE A 98 -28.72 -6.75 -8.73
C PHE A 98 -29.21 -8.16 -8.36
N GLY A 99 -30.05 -8.75 -9.22
CA GLY A 99 -30.58 -10.09 -9.01
C GLY A 99 -29.49 -11.14 -8.84
N GLU A 100 -28.35 -11.00 -9.53
CA GLU A 100 -27.20 -11.90 -9.39
C GLU A 100 -26.38 -11.65 -8.12
N ILE A 101 -26.17 -10.39 -7.72
CA ILE A 101 -25.46 -10.03 -6.48
C ILE A 101 -26.17 -10.62 -5.27
N VAL A 102 -27.51 -10.60 -5.29
CA VAL A 102 -28.34 -10.99 -4.15
C VAL A 102 -28.94 -12.38 -4.33
N ALA A 103 -28.55 -13.08 -5.39
CA ALA A 103 -28.87 -14.49 -5.57
C ALA A 103 -28.09 -15.34 -4.56
N GLY A 104 -28.65 -16.50 -4.23
CA GLY A 104 -28.03 -17.46 -3.34
C GLY A 104 -29.07 -18.15 -2.46
N ASN A 105 -28.66 -19.21 -1.78
CA ASN A 105 -29.55 -19.95 -0.89
C ASN A 105 -29.71 -19.27 0.48
N ARG A 106 -28.80 -18.36 0.84
CA ARG A 106 -28.89 -17.51 2.04
C ARG A 106 -28.50 -16.08 1.70
N THR A 107 -29.46 -15.18 1.72
CA THR A 107 -29.23 -13.73 1.63
C THR A 107 -28.92 -13.15 3.02
N PRO A 108 -28.26 -11.98 3.12
CA PRO A 108 -28.10 -11.30 4.39
C PRO A 108 -29.44 -11.01 5.07
N SER A 109 -29.48 -11.11 6.39
CA SER A 109 -30.68 -10.85 7.19
C SER A 109 -31.15 -9.39 7.10
N ASN A 110 -30.23 -8.44 6.90
CA ASN A 110 -30.54 -7.01 6.74
C ASN A 110 -31.26 -6.70 5.40
N TRP A 111 -31.42 -7.67 4.50
CA TRP A 111 -31.95 -7.48 3.14
C TRP A 111 -33.33 -6.80 3.09
N PRO A 112 -34.38 -7.27 3.80
CA PRO A 112 -35.71 -6.69 3.67
C PRO A 112 -35.77 -5.27 4.25
N ASP A 113 -35.05 -5.03 5.35
CA ASP A 113 -35.04 -3.75 6.06
C ASP A 113 -34.21 -2.68 5.32
N ALA A 114 -33.14 -3.09 4.64
CA ALA A 114 -32.29 -2.20 3.86
C ALA A 114 -33.08 -1.44 2.79
N ALA A 115 -34.05 -2.09 2.15
CA ALA A 115 -34.90 -1.46 1.14
C ALA A 115 -35.88 -0.42 1.72
N ALA A 116 -36.30 -0.58 2.98
CA ALA A 116 -37.25 0.33 3.62
C ALA A 116 -36.70 1.75 3.81
N ASN A 117 -35.37 1.88 3.93
CA ASN A 117 -34.68 3.16 4.08
C ASN A 117 -34.51 3.93 2.76
N CYS A 118 -34.85 3.32 1.63
CA CYS A 118 -34.72 3.96 0.34
C CYS A 118 -35.95 4.81 0.01
N PRO A 119 -35.75 6.06 -0.46
CA PRO A 119 -36.86 6.91 -0.85
C PRO A 119 -37.63 6.25 -2.00
N LYS A 120 -38.94 6.13 -1.81
CA LYS A 120 -39.86 5.63 -2.82
C LYS A 120 -39.92 6.61 -3.98
N LEU A 121 -39.85 6.11 -5.20
CA LEU A 121 -39.88 6.95 -6.39
C LEU A 121 -41.31 7.39 -6.70
N ASN A 122 -41.52 8.70 -6.78
CA ASN A 122 -42.83 9.29 -7.09
C ASN A 122 -43.34 8.83 -8.48
N GLY A 123 -44.65 8.59 -8.58
CA GLY A 123 -45.32 8.28 -9.86
C GLY A 123 -45.32 6.81 -10.28
N SER A 124 -44.84 5.89 -9.45
CA SER A 124 -44.83 4.44 -9.73
C SER A 124 -45.82 3.75 -8.79
N TYR A 125 -46.80 3.01 -9.32
CA TYR A 125 -47.72 2.19 -8.51
C TYR A 125 -47.75 0.72 -8.97
N PRO A 126 -47.56 -0.26 -8.07
CA PRO A 126 -46.95 -0.14 -6.74
C PRO A 126 -45.59 0.60 -6.75
N GLN A 127 -45.22 1.19 -5.60
CA GLN A 127 -44.03 2.01 -5.44
C GLN A 127 -42.76 1.22 -5.75
N ALA A 128 -41.90 1.81 -6.58
CA ALA A 128 -40.59 1.25 -6.93
C ALA A 128 -39.47 1.96 -6.16
N TYR A 129 -38.41 1.22 -5.84
CA TYR A 129 -37.20 1.74 -5.17
C TYR A 129 -36.04 1.84 -6.16
N ASP A 130 -35.17 2.85 -6.01
CA ASP A 130 -33.95 2.94 -6.83
C ASP A 130 -32.99 1.79 -6.47
N VAL A 131 -32.59 1.00 -7.47
CA VAL A 131 -31.76 -0.19 -7.30
C VAL A 131 -30.40 0.10 -6.65
N ARG A 132 -29.82 1.28 -6.91
CA ARG A 132 -28.51 1.68 -6.35
C ARG A 132 -28.65 2.05 -4.89
N CYS A 133 -29.75 2.71 -4.51
CA CYS A 133 -30.04 2.97 -3.11
C CYS A 133 -30.17 1.66 -2.34
N VAL A 134 -30.96 0.71 -2.84
CA VAL A 134 -31.17 -0.58 -2.16
C VAL A 134 -29.85 -1.33 -2.01
N LEU A 135 -29.03 -1.42 -3.07
CA LEU A 135 -27.70 -2.04 -2.94
C LEU A 135 -26.81 -1.31 -1.94
N SER A 136 -26.82 0.03 -1.93
CA SER A 136 -26.01 0.81 -1.00
C SER A 136 -26.40 0.53 0.45
N ALA A 137 -27.70 0.37 0.72
CA ALA A 137 -28.19 0.01 2.04
C ALA A 137 -27.78 -1.40 2.45
N VAL A 138 -27.84 -2.38 1.54
CA VAL A 138 -27.50 -3.78 1.83
C VAL A 138 -25.99 -3.97 2.02
N PHE A 139 -25.18 -3.31 1.19
CA PHE A 139 -23.72 -3.26 1.35
C PHE A 139 -23.27 -2.36 2.51
N GLU A 140 -24.19 -1.62 3.12
CA GLU A 140 -23.89 -0.57 4.11
C GLU A 140 -22.86 0.46 3.60
N SER A 141 -22.81 0.65 2.28
CA SER A 141 -21.84 1.49 1.59
C SER A 141 -22.24 1.76 0.14
N GLU A 142 -22.40 3.04 -0.20
CA GLU A 142 -22.58 3.49 -1.59
C GLU A 142 -21.36 3.13 -2.46
N GLU A 143 -20.15 3.25 -1.91
CA GLU A 143 -18.91 2.90 -2.64
C GLU A 143 -18.94 1.42 -3.07
N SER A 144 -19.26 0.52 -2.14
CA SER A 144 -19.30 -0.93 -2.39
C SER A 144 -20.35 -1.26 -3.46
N ALA A 145 -21.55 -0.70 -3.34
CA ALA A 145 -22.64 -0.94 -4.28
C ALA A 145 -22.28 -0.51 -5.70
N LEU A 146 -21.75 0.71 -5.86
CA LEU A 146 -21.36 1.23 -7.16
C LEU A 146 -20.20 0.42 -7.77
N ARG A 147 -19.19 0.05 -6.98
CA ARG A 147 -18.07 -0.77 -7.45
C ARG A 147 -18.52 -2.17 -7.83
N ALA A 148 -19.42 -2.81 -7.07
CA ALA A 148 -19.97 -4.12 -7.41
C ALA A 148 -20.71 -4.11 -8.75
N LEU A 149 -21.53 -3.08 -9.02
CA LEU A 149 -22.19 -2.88 -10.31
C LEU A 149 -21.18 -2.70 -11.45
N VAL A 150 -20.13 -1.89 -11.23
CA VAL A 150 -19.07 -1.66 -12.23
C VAL A 150 -18.30 -2.93 -12.55
N ILE A 151 -17.90 -3.70 -11.52
CA ILE A 151 -17.21 -4.98 -11.68
C ILE A 151 -18.08 -5.90 -12.54
N ALA A 152 -19.33 -6.14 -12.12
CA ALA A 152 -20.25 -7.01 -12.84
C ALA A 152 -20.49 -6.60 -14.28
N LYS A 153 -20.62 -5.29 -14.55
CA LYS A 153 -20.83 -4.79 -15.90
C LYS A 153 -19.62 -4.98 -16.81
N LYS A 154 -18.41 -4.70 -16.31
CA LYS A 154 -17.19 -4.74 -17.11
C LYS A 154 -16.66 -6.16 -17.30
N THR A 155 -16.81 -7.00 -16.27
CA THR A 155 -16.11 -8.29 -16.18
C THR A 155 -17.04 -9.48 -16.22
N GLY A 156 -18.35 -9.29 -16.03
CA GLY A 156 -19.31 -10.37 -15.84
C GLY A 156 -19.27 -11.03 -14.46
N TYR A 157 -18.35 -10.61 -13.58
CA TYR A 157 -18.13 -11.20 -12.25
C TYR A 157 -18.96 -10.51 -11.18
N ILE A 158 -19.47 -11.31 -10.27
CA ILE A 158 -20.42 -10.87 -9.26
C ILE A 158 -19.73 -10.88 -7.90
N VAL A 159 -19.77 -9.74 -7.22
CA VAL A 159 -19.43 -9.63 -5.81
C VAL A 159 -20.66 -10.07 -5.03
N SER A 160 -20.73 -11.36 -4.68
CA SER A 160 -21.94 -12.00 -4.16
C SER A 160 -22.18 -11.59 -2.71
N LEU A 161 -23.44 -11.33 -2.38
CA LEU A 161 -23.91 -11.14 -1.00
C LEU A 161 -24.43 -12.44 -0.38
N SER A 162 -24.36 -13.57 -1.10
CA SER A 162 -24.76 -14.87 -0.56
C SER A 162 -23.91 -15.25 0.65
N GLN A 163 -24.58 -15.63 1.72
CA GLN A 163 -23.99 -16.09 2.99
C GLN A 163 -23.74 -17.60 3.00
N GLU A 164 -23.94 -18.28 1.87
CA GLU A 164 -23.87 -19.75 1.78
C GLU A 164 -22.49 -20.34 2.14
N LYS A 165 -21.43 -19.54 2.05
CA LYS A 165 -20.05 -19.94 2.39
C LYS A 165 -19.69 -19.69 3.86
N SER A 166 -20.47 -18.88 4.56
CA SER A 166 -20.33 -18.70 6.01
C SER A 166 -21.11 -19.79 6.76
N PRO A 167 -20.70 -20.23 7.95
CA PRO A 167 -21.51 -21.13 8.77
C PRO A 167 -22.90 -20.55 9.08
N GLU A 168 -23.85 -21.42 9.43
CA GLU A 168 -25.21 -20.98 9.77
C GLU A 168 -25.20 -20.04 10.98
N GLY A 169 -25.97 -18.95 10.91
CA GLY A 169 -26.02 -17.91 11.94
C GLY A 169 -24.90 -16.85 11.85
N TYR A 170 -23.96 -16.97 10.91
CA TYR A 170 -22.89 -16.00 10.70
C TYR A 170 -23.05 -15.31 9.35
N GLU A 171 -23.03 -13.98 9.35
CA GLU A 171 -23.20 -13.16 8.16
C GLU A 171 -22.04 -12.18 7.99
N GLN A 172 -21.57 -12.03 6.76
CA GLN A 172 -20.53 -11.07 6.42
C GLN A 172 -20.93 -10.32 5.15
N ILE A 173 -21.05 -9.01 5.31
CA ILE A 173 -21.15 -8.06 4.21
C ILE A 173 -19.74 -7.62 3.82
N TRP A 174 -19.55 -7.37 2.53
CA TRP A 174 -18.29 -6.84 2.00
C TRP A 174 -18.03 -5.42 2.49
N LYS A 175 -16.85 -5.18 3.09
CA LYS A 175 -16.43 -3.83 3.47
C LYS A 175 -16.00 -3.02 2.23
N PRO A 176 -16.08 -1.67 2.24
CA PRO A 176 -15.70 -0.84 1.09
C PRO A 176 -14.31 -1.14 0.54
N GLU A 177 -13.33 -1.28 1.42
CA GLU A 177 -11.94 -1.61 1.09
C GLU A 177 -11.78 -2.98 0.41
N GLU A 178 -12.66 -3.94 0.69
CA GLU A 178 -12.62 -5.29 0.13
C GLU A 178 -13.15 -5.29 -1.31
N VAL A 179 -14.32 -4.66 -1.54
CA VAL A 179 -14.87 -4.48 -2.89
C VAL A 179 -13.93 -3.63 -3.74
N ARG A 180 -13.28 -2.62 -3.13
CA ARG A 180 -12.25 -1.81 -3.78
C ARG A 180 -11.06 -2.64 -4.24
N ALA A 181 -10.56 -3.56 -3.41
CA ALA A 181 -9.48 -4.46 -3.78
C ALA A 181 -9.85 -5.34 -4.99
N ILE A 182 -11.06 -5.90 -5.03
CA ILE A 182 -11.56 -6.66 -6.17
C ILE A 182 -11.67 -5.77 -7.41
N HIS A 183 -12.24 -4.57 -7.27
CA HIS A 183 -12.37 -3.63 -8.39
C HIS A 183 -11.00 -3.32 -9.00
N TYR A 184 -9.99 -3.00 -8.19
CA TYR A 184 -8.64 -2.72 -8.67
C TYR A 184 -7.94 -3.94 -9.26
N ALA A 185 -8.13 -5.13 -8.68
CA ALA A 185 -7.60 -6.37 -9.24
C ALA A 185 -8.14 -6.62 -10.65
N THR A 186 -9.44 -6.41 -10.87
CA THR A 186 -10.05 -6.56 -12.20
C THR A 186 -9.63 -5.50 -13.22
N GLN A 187 -9.17 -4.33 -12.77
CA GLN A 187 -8.65 -3.28 -13.65
C GLN A 187 -7.19 -3.53 -14.07
N ASP A 188 -6.42 -4.27 -13.26
CA ASP A 188 -5.02 -4.57 -13.56
C ASP A 188 -4.83 -5.60 -14.67
N LEU A 189 -5.83 -6.46 -14.80
CA LEU A 189 -5.79 -7.63 -15.64
C LEU A 189 -6.21 -7.32 -17.08
N PRO A 190 -5.57 -7.95 -18.08
CA PRO A 190 -5.96 -7.81 -19.47
C PRO A 190 -7.33 -8.45 -19.75
N PHE A 191 -7.91 -8.13 -20.90
CA PHE A 191 -9.29 -8.52 -21.26
C PHE A 191 -9.55 -10.03 -21.28
N ASN A 192 -8.52 -10.86 -21.45
CA ASN A 192 -8.61 -12.33 -21.39
C ASN A 192 -8.90 -12.86 -19.98
N PHE A 193 -8.73 -12.05 -18.94
CA PHE A 193 -9.19 -12.37 -17.57
C PHE A 193 -10.61 -11.87 -17.29
N LEU A 194 -11.30 -11.28 -18.27
CA LEU A 194 -12.64 -10.75 -18.11
C LEU A 194 -13.65 -11.67 -18.80
N ASN A 195 -14.85 -11.78 -18.25
CA ASN A 195 -15.94 -12.61 -18.78
C ASN A 195 -15.55 -14.08 -18.99
N LEU A 196 -14.69 -14.62 -18.13
CA LEU A 196 -14.34 -16.04 -18.13
C LEU A 196 -15.62 -16.86 -17.93
N LYS A 197 -15.98 -17.68 -18.93
CA LYS A 197 -17.23 -18.50 -18.89
C LYS A 197 -17.28 -19.46 -17.70
N THR A 198 -16.11 -19.81 -17.19
CA THR A 198 -15.85 -20.72 -16.08
C THR A 198 -15.80 -20.05 -14.73
N PHE A 199 -15.88 -18.72 -14.64
CA PHE A 199 -15.81 -18.00 -13.37
C PHE A 199 -16.94 -16.97 -13.27
N LYS A 200 -17.64 -16.94 -12.14
CA LYS A 200 -18.80 -16.07 -12.00
C LYS A 200 -18.82 -15.21 -10.75
N GLN A 201 -18.36 -15.72 -9.61
CA GLN A 201 -18.69 -15.10 -8.31
C GLN A 201 -17.49 -15.03 -7.36
N PHE A 202 -17.41 -13.92 -6.63
CA PHE A 202 -16.66 -13.77 -5.39
C PHE A 202 -17.60 -13.94 -4.20
N TYR A 203 -17.19 -14.72 -3.21
CA TYR A 203 -17.88 -14.89 -1.94
C TYR A 203 -17.03 -14.39 -0.79
N ARG A 204 -17.68 -13.89 0.26
CA ARG A 204 -17.05 -13.48 1.49
C ARG A 204 -17.50 -14.38 2.64
N VAL A 205 -16.54 -14.97 3.34
CA VAL A 205 -16.80 -15.75 4.56
C VAL A 205 -16.71 -14.84 5.77
N HIS A 206 -17.42 -15.10 6.86
CA HIS A 206 -17.30 -14.36 8.12
C HIS A 206 -15.87 -14.34 8.69
N ASP A 207 -15.49 -13.21 9.32
CA ASP A 207 -14.10 -12.91 9.72
C ASP A 207 -13.45 -13.95 10.63
N ASP A 208 -14.25 -14.58 11.49
CA ASP A 208 -13.79 -15.59 12.45
C ASP A 208 -13.54 -16.98 11.84
N PHE A 209 -13.81 -17.16 10.54
CA PHE A 209 -13.67 -18.47 9.90
C PHE A 209 -12.56 -18.48 8.84
N VAL A 210 -11.91 -19.62 8.77
CA VAL A 210 -10.89 -19.97 7.77
C VAL A 210 -11.36 -21.18 6.97
N SER A 211 -10.68 -21.49 5.87
CA SER A 211 -10.99 -22.71 5.12
C SER A 211 -10.72 -23.95 5.98
N PRO A 212 -11.66 -24.92 6.06
CA PRO A 212 -11.44 -26.15 6.81
C PRO A 212 -10.38 -27.04 6.18
N THR A 213 -10.12 -26.90 4.87
CA THR A 213 -9.15 -27.71 4.13
C THR A 213 -7.82 -27.00 3.93
N ASN A 214 -7.79 -25.67 4.06
CA ASN A 214 -6.56 -24.88 3.95
C ASN A 214 -6.62 -23.64 4.88
N PRO A 215 -6.44 -23.82 6.20
CA PRO A 215 -6.61 -22.76 7.19
C PRO A 215 -5.74 -21.52 6.97
N ASP A 216 -4.59 -21.69 6.29
CA ASP A 216 -3.65 -20.62 6.00
C ASP A 216 -3.99 -19.83 4.72
N ALA A 217 -4.98 -20.31 3.93
CA ALA A 217 -5.39 -19.63 2.71
C ALA A 217 -6.11 -18.32 3.00
N ALA A 218 -5.58 -17.23 2.45
CA ALA A 218 -6.23 -15.93 2.48
C ALA A 218 -7.51 -15.89 1.62
N ALA A 219 -7.47 -16.56 0.47
CA ALA A 219 -8.58 -16.79 -0.43
C ALA A 219 -8.37 -18.12 -1.17
N ILE A 220 -9.42 -18.65 -1.81
CA ILE A 220 -9.35 -19.89 -2.58
C ILE A 220 -10.17 -19.75 -3.87
N ALA A 221 -9.53 -19.96 -5.01
CA ALA A 221 -10.16 -20.17 -6.30
C ALA A 221 -10.65 -21.62 -6.45
N HIS A 222 -11.98 -21.79 -6.46
CA HIS A 222 -12.64 -23.05 -6.79
C HIS A 222 -12.85 -23.13 -8.30
N SER A 223 -12.36 -24.21 -8.91
CA SER A 223 -12.59 -24.48 -10.33
C SER A 223 -14.06 -24.78 -10.60
N PRO A 224 -14.54 -24.54 -11.83
CA PRO A 224 -15.84 -25.06 -12.24
C PRO A 224 -15.85 -26.58 -12.07
N HIS A 225 -16.80 -27.09 -11.29
CA HIS A 225 -17.01 -28.52 -11.13
C HIS A 225 -18.18 -28.97 -12.01
N GLY A 226 -17.93 -30.00 -12.82
CA GLY A 226 -18.95 -30.66 -13.62
C GLY A 226 -18.47 -32.00 -14.16
N ASN A 227 -19.11 -33.07 -13.71
CA ASN A 227 -19.41 -34.21 -14.58
C ASN A 227 -20.11 -33.70 -15.86
N THR A 228 -20.01 -34.45 -16.95
CA THR A 228 -20.35 -34.10 -18.35
C THR A 228 -21.71 -33.42 -18.63
N PHE A 229 -22.56 -33.17 -17.63
CA PHE A 229 -23.92 -32.65 -17.76
C PHE A 229 -24.29 -31.46 -16.84
N SER A 230 -23.44 -31.01 -15.91
CA SER A 230 -23.73 -29.82 -15.08
C SER A 230 -22.51 -28.91 -14.97
N PHE A 231 -22.54 -27.77 -15.66
CA PHE A 231 -21.50 -26.75 -15.54
C PHE A 231 -21.82 -25.81 -14.38
N THR A 232 -21.30 -26.11 -13.20
CA THR A 232 -21.27 -25.12 -12.11
C THR A 232 -20.12 -24.15 -12.39
N PRO A 233 -20.36 -22.84 -12.53
CA PRO A 233 -19.25 -21.88 -12.66
C PRO A 233 -18.34 -21.91 -11.42
N GLY A 234 -17.05 -21.75 -11.67
CA GLY A 234 -16.04 -21.50 -10.65
C GLY A 234 -16.31 -20.20 -9.90
N HIS A 235 -15.71 -20.12 -8.72
CA HIS A 235 -15.88 -19.00 -7.79
C HIS A 235 -14.63 -18.81 -6.93
N ILE A 236 -14.50 -17.63 -6.32
CA ILE A 236 -13.42 -17.30 -5.39
C ILE A 236 -14.06 -17.08 -4.03
N VAL A 237 -13.51 -17.73 -3.00
CA VAL A 237 -13.94 -17.55 -1.61
C VAL A 237 -12.85 -16.79 -0.88
N ALA A 238 -13.18 -15.59 -0.39
CA ALA A 238 -12.26 -14.75 0.36
C ALA A 238 -12.54 -14.85 1.87
N TYR A 239 -11.46 -15.02 2.64
CA TYR A 239 -11.46 -15.04 4.10
C TYR A 239 -10.87 -13.74 4.66
N PHE A 240 -10.94 -13.54 5.97
CA PHE A 240 -10.32 -12.39 6.63
C PHE A 240 -8.83 -12.22 6.28
N GLY A 241 -8.12 -13.34 6.09
CA GLY A 241 -6.71 -13.36 5.73
C GLY A 241 -6.36 -12.60 4.44
N ALA A 242 -7.29 -12.47 3.49
CA ALA A 242 -7.09 -11.68 2.27
C ALA A 242 -7.02 -10.18 2.54
N PHE A 243 -7.65 -9.69 3.61
CA PHE A 243 -7.85 -8.25 3.85
C PHE A 243 -7.04 -7.69 5.01
N LYS A 244 -6.45 -8.56 5.84
CA LYS A 244 -5.69 -8.17 7.06
C LYS A 244 -4.54 -7.18 6.81
N ASN A 245 -3.98 -7.18 5.60
CA ASN A 245 -2.83 -6.35 5.20
C ASN A 245 -3.23 -5.17 4.30
N GLY A 246 -4.52 -4.81 4.28
CA GLY A 246 -5.06 -3.66 3.55
C GLY A 246 -5.26 -3.89 2.05
N VAL A 247 -5.80 -2.86 1.38
CA VAL A 247 -6.27 -2.93 -0.02
C VAL A 247 -5.21 -3.40 -1.00
N LYS A 248 -3.94 -3.00 -0.83
CA LYS A 248 -2.85 -3.38 -1.74
C LYS A 248 -2.61 -4.89 -1.69
N ALA A 249 -2.46 -5.45 -0.50
CA ALA A 249 -2.27 -6.89 -0.33
C ALA A 249 -3.51 -7.68 -0.79
N ALA A 250 -4.71 -7.22 -0.44
CA ALA A 250 -5.95 -7.83 -0.88
C ALA A 250 -6.07 -7.86 -2.41
N ARG A 251 -5.72 -6.76 -3.08
CA ARG A 251 -5.69 -6.67 -4.54
C ARG A 251 -4.73 -7.68 -5.15
N THR A 252 -3.53 -7.84 -4.56
CA THR A 252 -2.54 -8.85 -4.97
C THR A 252 -3.11 -10.26 -4.82
N THR A 253 -3.72 -10.59 -3.68
CA THR A 253 -4.41 -11.87 -3.48
C THR A 253 -5.54 -12.09 -4.50
N MET A 254 -6.36 -11.08 -4.80
CA MET A 254 -7.44 -11.25 -5.79
C MET A 254 -6.89 -11.47 -7.22
N VAL A 255 -5.77 -10.84 -7.58
CA VAL A 255 -5.08 -11.09 -8.86
C VAL A 255 -4.57 -12.53 -8.93
N HIS A 256 -3.98 -13.03 -7.84
CA HIS A 256 -3.54 -14.42 -7.72
C HIS A 256 -4.71 -15.39 -7.94
N GLU A 257 -5.83 -15.21 -7.24
CA GLU A 257 -7.00 -16.10 -7.39
C GLU A 257 -7.66 -16.02 -8.78
N LEU A 258 -7.66 -14.84 -9.40
CA LEU A 258 -8.15 -14.69 -10.78
C LEU A 258 -7.23 -15.38 -11.81
N ALA A 259 -5.93 -15.49 -11.53
CA ALA A 259 -5.01 -16.26 -12.35
C ALA A 259 -5.31 -17.75 -12.30
N HIS A 260 -5.66 -18.30 -11.14
CA HIS A 260 -6.19 -19.67 -11.05
C HIS A 260 -7.44 -19.85 -11.92
N GLN A 261 -8.38 -18.89 -11.89
CA GLN A 261 -9.58 -18.97 -12.72
C GLN A 261 -9.28 -18.94 -14.23
N LEU A 262 -8.32 -18.12 -14.67
CA LEU A 262 -7.86 -18.15 -16.06
C LEU A 262 -7.26 -19.51 -16.42
N ASP A 263 -6.42 -20.09 -15.55
CA ASP A 263 -5.87 -21.43 -15.75
C ASP A 263 -6.99 -22.47 -15.91
N TYR A 264 -7.96 -22.50 -15.00
CA TYR A 264 -9.12 -23.39 -15.07
C TYR A 264 -9.96 -23.19 -16.34
N SER A 265 -10.02 -21.97 -16.86
CA SER A 265 -10.77 -21.68 -18.10
C SER A 265 -10.20 -22.40 -19.31
N ASN A 266 -8.88 -22.58 -19.33
CA ASN A 266 -8.18 -23.28 -20.39
C ASN A 266 -8.25 -24.81 -20.23
N TRP A 267 -8.76 -25.31 -19.10
CA TRP A 267 -8.82 -26.74 -18.79
C TRP A 267 -9.96 -27.51 -19.48
N LEU A 268 -11.04 -26.84 -19.92
CA LEU A 268 -12.27 -27.47 -20.42
C LEU A 268 -12.16 -28.26 -21.76
N GLY A 269 -10.96 -28.65 -22.18
CA GLY A 269 -10.71 -29.43 -23.40
C GLY A 269 -10.01 -30.79 -23.23
N THR A 270 -9.41 -31.13 -22.09
CA THR A 270 -8.67 -32.42 -21.94
C THR A 270 -8.81 -33.04 -20.55
N SER A 271 -9.33 -34.28 -20.51
CA SER A 271 -9.86 -35.00 -19.34
C SER A 271 -8.82 -35.59 -18.36
N THR A 272 -7.63 -35.02 -18.23
CA THR A 272 -6.65 -35.48 -17.23
C THR A 272 -6.15 -34.30 -16.40
N TYR A 273 -5.91 -34.58 -15.12
CA TYR A 273 -5.60 -33.66 -14.03
C TYR A 273 -4.34 -32.78 -14.23
N MET A 274 -3.75 -32.70 -15.42
CA MET A 274 -2.44 -32.06 -15.67
C MET A 274 -2.24 -31.50 -17.10
N ASN A 275 -3.24 -30.85 -17.71
CA ASN A 275 -3.05 -30.04 -18.92
C ASN A 275 -3.43 -28.58 -18.65
N ARG A 276 -2.53 -27.75 -18.08
CA ARG A 276 -1.31 -27.11 -18.65
C ARG A 276 -1.67 -25.66 -19.01
N THR A 277 -1.27 -24.72 -18.17
CA THR A 277 -1.37 -23.27 -18.26
C THR A 277 -0.77 -22.73 -19.57
N ILE A 278 -1.38 -22.96 -20.75
CA ILE A 278 -0.89 -22.43 -22.04
C ILE A 278 0.60 -22.81 -22.31
N GLY A 279 1.11 -23.88 -21.68
CA GLY A 279 2.53 -24.27 -21.77
C GLY A 279 3.47 -23.56 -20.78
N PHE A 280 2.97 -22.67 -19.92
CA PHE A 280 3.73 -22.00 -18.86
C PHE A 280 4.39 -23.00 -17.90
N GLU A 281 3.68 -24.06 -17.54
CA GLU A 281 4.19 -25.08 -16.64
C GLU A 281 5.47 -25.75 -17.18
N LYS A 282 5.62 -25.88 -18.50
CA LYS A 282 6.83 -26.45 -19.12
C LYS A 282 8.09 -25.63 -18.85
N ILE A 283 7.97 -24.39 -18.38
CA ILE A 283 9.14 -23.56 -18.05
C ILE A 283 9.86 -24.15 -16.84
N SER A 284 9.14 -24.58 -15.79
CA SER A 284 9.72 -24.98 -14.51
C SER A 284 9.33 -26.38 -14.03
N TRP A 285 8.39 -27.02 -14.71
CA TRP A 285 7.81 -28.29 -14.28
C TRP A 285 7.90 -29.35 -15.37
N GLU A 286 8.04 -30.60 -14.95
CA GLU A 286 8.02 -31.78 -15.80
C GLU A 286 7.24 -32.91 -15.12
N PRO A 287 6.68 -33.87 -15.87
CA PRO A 287 6.06 -35.05 -15.29
C PRO A 287 7.05 -35.79 -14.38
N ASP A 288 6.58 -36.23 -13.21
CA ASP A 288 7.39 -37.05 -12.34
C ASP A 288 7.43 -38.50 -12.86
N PRO A 289 8.60 -39.02 -13.29
CA PRO A 289 8.69 -40.38 -13.81
C PRO A 289 8.40 -41.45 -12.74
N LEU A 290 8.51 -41.11 -11.46
CA LEU A 290 8.27 -42.03 -10.34
C LEU A 290 6.82 -41.97 -9.84
N ASN A 291 6.09 -40.89 -10.15
CA ASN A 291 4.72 -40.67 -9.70
C ASN A 291 3.83 -40.23 -10.88
N PRO A 292 3.33 -41.18 -11.69
CA PRO A 292 2.41 -40.87 -12.80
C PRO A 292 1.23 -40.04 -12.31
N GLY A 293 0.92 -38.94 -13.01
CA GLY A 293 -0.12 -38.03 -12.57
C GLY A 293 0.34 -36.89 -11.65
N LYS A 294 1.64 -36.82 -11.30
CA LYS A 294 2.24 -35.67 -10.59
C LYS A 294 3.28 -34.95 -11.43
N MET A 295 3.51 -33.68 -11.11
CA MET A 295 4.59 -32.86 -11.65
C MET A 295 5.70 -32.72 -10.62
N ARG A 296 6.95 -32.69 -11.08
CA ARG A 296 8.12 -32.32 -10.29
C ARG A 296 8.78 -31.08 -10.87
N LYS A 297 9.54 -30.37 -10.03
CA LYS A 297 10.35 -29.22 -10.44
C LYS A 297 11.49 -29.70 -11.34
N LYS A 298 11.74 -29.01 -12.45
CA LYS A 298 12.94 -29.25 -13.28
C LYS A 298 14.20 -28.87 -12.50
N GLN A 299 15.30 -29.57 -12.78
CA GLN A 299 16.60 -29.17 -12.25
C GLN A 299 16.96 -27.76 -12.75
N GLY A 300 17.35 -26.87 -11.85
CA GLY A 300 17.66 -25.46 -12.18
C GLY A 300 16.44 -24.57 -12.46
N ALA A 301 15.21 -25.07 -12.25
CA ALA A 301 14.00 -24.26 -12.38
C ALA A 301 14.03 -23.06 -11.44
N ARG A 302 13.60 -21.90 -11.95
CA ARG A 302 13.56 -20.64 -11.21
C ARG A 302 12.14 -20.27 -10.83
N PHE A 303 11.97 -19.78 -9.61
CA PHE A 303 10.69 -19.49 -8.98
C PHE A 303 10.72 -18.09 -8.37
N VAL A 304 9.60 -17.37 -8.45
CA VAL A 304 9.54 -15.97 -7.96
C VAL A 304 9.46 -15.91 -6.43
N THR A 305 8.74 -16.87 -5.83
CA THR A 305 8.55 -17.03 -4.39
C THR A 305 8.69 -18.50 -3.98
N ASP A 306 8.87 -18.78 -2.69
CA ASP A 306 8.82 -20.16 -2.20
C ASP A 306 7.44 -20.80 -2.37
N TYR A 307 6.39 -19.99 -2.31
CA TYR A 307 5.02 -20.45 -2.54
C TYR A 307 4.82 -20.94 -3.97
N SER A 308 5.40 -20.26 -4.97
CA SER A 308 5.38 -20.69 -6.38
C SER A 308 6.05 -22.06 -6.61
N GLN A 309 6.85 -22.58 -5.67
CA GLN A 309 7.47 -23.90 -5.76
C GLN A 309 6.54 -25.06 -5.34
N LYS A 310 5.32 -24.77 -4.85
CA LYS A 310 4.43 -25.81 -4.31
C LYS A 310 3.81 -26.68 -5.40
N LYS A 311 3.28 -26.09 -6.47
CA LYS A 311 2.68 -26.79 -7.62
C LYS A 311 2.59 -25.85 -8.84
N PRO A 312 2.46 -26.39 -10.07
CA PRO A 312 2.41 -25.58 -11.29
C PRO A 312 1.34 -24.48 -11.32
N ALA A 313 0.16 -24.74 -10.73
CA ALA A 313 -0.92 -23.76 -10.68
C ALA A 313 -0.55 -22.55 -9.81
N GLU A 314 0.04 -22.77 -8.62
CA GLU A 314 0.52 -21.65 -7.77
C GLU A 314 1.67 -20.92 -8.45
N ASP A 315 2.53 -21.63 -9.17
CA ASP A 315 3.61 -21.00 -9.91
C ASP A 315 3.11 -19.99 -10.94
N PHE A 316 2.06 -20.38 -11.68
CA PHE A 316 1.42 -19.49 -12.63
C PHE A 316 0.75 -18.30 -11.94
N ALA A 317 -0.06 -18.56 -10.91
CA ALA A 317 -0.77 -17.50 -10.18
C ALA A 317 0.18 -16.49 -9.54
N GLU A 318 1.21 -16.97 -8.83
CA GLU A 318 2.29 -16.15 -8.26
C GLU A 318 3.06 -15.37 -9.33
N SER A 319 3.28 -15.97 -10.50
CA SER A 319 3.96 -15.26 -11.57
C SER A 319 3.08 -14.18 -12.18
N VAL A 320 1.77 -14.39 -12.32
CA VAL A 320 0.83 -13.36 -12.80
C VAL A 320 0.74 -12.19 -11.83
N GLU A 321 0.58 -12.45 -10.53
CA GLU A 321 0.53 -11.36 -9.54
C GLU A 321 1.85 -10.57 -9.50
N ASN A 322 3.00 -11.25 -9.53
CA ASN A 322 4.29 -10.57 -9.54
C ASN A 322 4.54 -9.86 -10.87
N TYR A 323 4.02 -10.34 -11.99
CA TYR A 323 4.10 -9.61 -13.26
C TYR A 323 3.42 -8.23 -13.18
N ILE A 324 2.32 -8.13 -12.44
CA ILE A 324 1.56 -6.88 -12.30
C ILE A 324 2.12 -6.01 -11.18
N HIS A 325 2.34 -6.58 -9.99
CA HIS A 325 2.62 -5.81 -8.77
C HIS A 325 4.10 -5.77 -8.39
N ASN A 326 4.94 -6.68 -8.92
CA ASN A 326 6.38 -6.67 -8.69
C ASN A 326 7.18 -7.16 -9.94
N PRO A 327 7.00 -6.51 -11.11
CA PRO A 327 7.53 -7.01 -12.38
C PRO A 327 9.06 -7.15 -12.36
N ARG A 328 9.75 -6.29 -11.61
CA ARG A 328 11.21 -6.37 -11.42
C ARG A 328 11.62 -7.66 -10.72
N LEU A 329 10.96 -8.03 -9.63
CA LEU A 329 11.25 -9.26 -8.90
C LEU A 329 11.09 -10.48 -9.80
N LEU A 330 9.98 -10.57 -10.54
CA LEU A 330 9.74 -11.68 -11.46
C LEU A 330 10.79 -11.72 -12.58
N ARG A 331 11.10 -10.57 -13.21
CA ARG A 331 12.10 -10.48 -14.27
C ARG A 331 13.49 -10.89 -13.79
N THR A 332 13.88 -10.53 -12.57
CA THR A 332 15.18 -10.91 -12.00
C THR A 332 15.22 -12.37 -11.59
N LYS A 333 14.19 -12.86 -10.88
CA LYS A 333 14.19 -14.23 -10.35
C LYS A 333 13.87 -15.28 -11.42
N ALA A 334 12.92 -15.02 -12.31
CA ALA A 334 12.45 -15.97 -13.32
C ALA A 334 12.10 -15.25 -14.66
N PRO A 335 13.10 -14.71 -15.38
CA PRO A 335 12.92 -13.97 -16.63
C PRO A 335 12.18 -14.75 -17.71
N GLU A 336 12.34 -16.08 -17.81
CA GLU A 336 11.60 -16.87 -18.80
C GLU A 336 10.09 -16.83 -18.55
N LYS A 337 9.68 -16.80 -17.29
CA LYS A 337 8.26 -16.64 -16.89
C LYS A 337 7.78 -15.22 -17.15
N TYR A 338 8.60 -14.23 -16.86
CA TYR A 338 8.32 -12.83 -17.19
C TYR A 338 8.05 -12.66 -18.69
N ASP A 339 8.95 -13.16 -19.53
CA ASP A 339 8.86 -13.05 -20.99
C ASP A 339 7.67 -13.84 -21.55
N PHE A 340 7.39 -15.01 -20.97
CA PHE A 340 6.21 -15.78 -21.31
C PHE A 340 4.94 -14.98 -21.02
N LEU A 341 4.78 -14.44 -19.80
CA LEU A 341 3.58 -13.70 -19.42
C LEU A 341 3.42 -12.44 -20.27
N LYS A 342 4.51 -11.68 -20.49
CA LYS A 342 4.54 -10.52 -21.38
C LYS A 342 3.97 -10.88 -22.74
N THR A 343 4.47 -11.95 -23.35
CA THR A 343 4.13 -12.30 -24.74
C THR A 343 2.76 -12.96 -24.86
N ASN A 344 2.46 -13.94 -24.01
CA ASN A 344 1.32 -14.84 -24.20
C ASN A 344 0.07 -14.42 -23.43
N ILE A 345 0.21 -13.65 -22.34
CA ILE A 345 -0.91 -13.29 -21.46
C ILE A 345 -1.22 -11.79 -21.54
N PHE A 346 -0.19 -10.94 -21.56
CA PHE A 346 -0.33 -9.48 -21.50
C PHE A 346 -0.14 -8.78 -22.86
N GLY A 347 -0.12 -9.52 -23.96
CA GLY A 347 -0.11 -8.94 -25.32
C GLY A 347 1.09 -8.02 -25.61
N GLY A 348 2.25 -8.34 -25.05
CA GLY A 348 3.49 -7.56 -25.17
C GLY A 348 3.59 -6.36 -24.23
N GLN A 349 2.56 -6.03 -23.46
CA GLN A 349 2.56 -4.86 -22.58
C GLN A 349 3.56 -5.01 -21.45
N GLU A 350 4.55 -4.12 -21.38
CA GLU A 350 5.50 -4.08 -20.28
C GLU A 350 4.84 -3.44 -19.05
N LYS A 351 4.59 -4.23 -18.01
CA LYS A 351 4.21 -3.68 -16.71
C LYS A 351 5.44 -2.96 -16.17
N ASN A 352 5.29 -1.65 -15.94
CA ASN A 352 6.37 -0.71 -15.64
C ASN A 352 7.42 -1.34 -14.72
N VAL A 353 8.57 -1.71 -15.32
CA VAL A 353 9.78 -2.13 -14.61
C VAL A 353 10.57 -0.89 -14.15
N ASN A 354 10.08 0.30 -14.48
CA ASN A 354 10.75 1.56 -14.26
C ASN A 354 10.65 1.98 -12.80
N ILE A 355 11.81 1.87 -12.14
CA ILE A 355 12.28 2.80 -11.12
C ILE A 355 11.95 4.21 -11.64
N TRP A 356 11.04 4.92 -10.97
CA TRP A 356 10.70 6.33 -11.18
C TRP A 356 11.09 6.95 -12.56
N PRO A 357 10.26 6.80 -13.61
CA PRO A 357 10.30 7.70 -14.76
C PRO A 357 10.21 9.19 -14.37
N PRO A 358 9.45 9.58 -13.30
CA PRO A 358 9.44 10.97 -12.87
C PRO A 358 10.79 11.44 -12.37
N LEU A 359 11.65 10.63 -11.74
CA LEU A 359 12.87 11.17 -11.12
C LEU A 359 13.92 11.46 -12.18
N ALA A 360 14.18 10.52 -13.08
CA ALA A 360 15.15 10.73 -14.16
C ALA A 360 14.68 11.81 -15.16
N THR A 361 13.37 11.93 -15.38
CA THR A 361 12.78 12.95 -16.25
C THR A 361 12.65 14.30 -15.56
N ALA A 362 12.33 14.34 -14.26
CA ALA A 362 12.37 15.54 -13.43
C ALA A 362 13.79 16.02 -13.24
N LEU A 363 14.78 15.14 -13.03
CA LEU A 363 16.20 15.49 -12.97
C LEU A 363 16.69 16.06 -14.31
N LYS A 364 16.32 15.46 -15.46
CA LYS A 364 16.65 16.04 -16.78
C LYS A 364 15.91 17.35 -17.07
N GLY A 365 14.64 17.45 -16.65
CA GLY A 365 13.82 18.64 -16.81
C GLY A 365 14.30 19.79 -15.93
N ALA A 366 14.75 19.48 -14.71
CA ALA A 366 15.36 20.39 -13.77
C ALA A 366 16.73 20.82 -14.32
N GLU A 367 17.60 19.89 -14.77
CA GLU A 367 18.89 20.15 -15.46
C GLU A 367 18.75 21.16 -16.61
N ALA A 368 17.64 21.11 -17.34
CA ALA A 368 17.36 22.00 -18.45
C ALA A 368 16.71 23.34 -18.04
N LYS A 369 16.13 23.46 -16.84
CA LYS A 369 15.35 24.64 -16.40
C LYS A 369 15.97 25.44 -15.26
N ALA A 370 16.90 24.90 -14.49
CA ALA A 370 17.49 25.58 -13.34
C ALA A 370 18.99 25.87 -13.52
N GLN A 371 19.40 27.09 -13.15
CA GLN A 371 20.78 27.36 -12.75
C GLN A 371 21.02 26.63 -11.43
N PHE A 372 21.41 25.36 -11.50
CA PHE A 372 21.86 24.64 -10.30
C PHE A 372 23.05 25.36 -9.71
N SER A 373 23.09 25.42 -8.37
CA SER A 373 24.35 25.68 -7.70
C SER A 373 25.35 24.58 -8.09
N ILE A 374 26.61 24.98 -8.27
CA ILE A 374 27.70 24.06 -8.63
C ILE A 374 27.79 22.94 -7.58
N GLU A 375 27.41 23.22 -6.33
CA GLU A 375 27.36 22.26 -5.23
C GLU A 375 26.33 21.13 -5.42
N LEU A 376 25.14 21.42 -5.96
CA LEU A 376 24.09 20.40 -6.17
C LEU A 376 24.43 19.48 -7.34
N LEU A 377 24.95 20.04 -8.44
CA LEU A 377 25.46 19.26 -9.57
C LEU A 377 26.67 18.40 -9.19
N ALA A 378 27.57 18.93 -8.36
CA ALA A 378 28.71 18.18 -7.83
C ALA A 378 28.24 17.01 -6.96
N CYS A 379 27.17 17.19 -6.17
CA CYS A 379 26.68 16.11 -5.32
C CYS A 379 25.90 15.03 -6.09
N LEU A 380 25.05 15.41 -7.05
CA LEU A 380 24.34 14.44 -7.90
C LEU A 380 25.32 13.60 -8.73
N ARG A 381 26.40 14.21 -9.24
CA ARG A 381 27.49 13.49 -9.92
C ARG A 381 28.26 12.55 -8.98
N TYR A 382 28.46 12.96 -7.73
CA TYR A 382 29.13 12.14 -6.72
C TYR A 382 28.31 10.89 -6.36
N ILE A 383 26.98 11.02 -6.17
CA ILE A 383 26.07 9.90 -5.89
C ILE A 383 25.94 8.96 -7.12
N GLY A 384 25.85 9.52 -8.33
CA GLY A 384 25.81 8.73 -9.56
C GLY A 384 27.11 7.97 -9.86
N ALA A 385 28.25 8.47 -9.38
CA ALA A 385 29.54 7.78 -9.49
C ALA A 385 29.67 6.64 -8.46
N SER A 386 29.17 6.80 -7.23
CA SER A 386 29.25 5.78 -6.19
C SER A 386 28.33 4.57 -6.43
N GLN A 387 27.21 4.75 -7.16
CA GLN A 387 26.34 3.63 -7.52
C GLN A 387 26.92 2.70 -8.62
N LYS A 388 28.00 3.11 -9.30
CA LYS A 388 28.66 2.27 -10.32
C LYS A 388 29.71 1.32 -9.75
N THR A 389 30.04 1.45 -8.48
CA THR A 389 31.04 0.62 -7.80
C THR A 389 30.34 -0.10 -6.66
N ASP A 390 30.16 -1.42 -6.77
CA ASP A 390 29.61 -2.32 -5.74
C ASP A 390 30.56 -2.46 -4.52
N GLU A 391 31.07 -1.34 -3.98
CA GLU A 391 31.92 -1.34 -2.79
C GLU A 391 31.08 -1.00 -1.55
N THR A 392 30.82 -2.01 -0.73
CA THR A 392 30.34 -1.84 0.64
C THR A 392 31.45 -1.24 1.51
N TRP A 393 31.32 0.02 1.91
CA TRP A 393 32.26 0.70 2.79
C TRP A 393 31.95 0.37 4.26
N ILE A 394 32.68 -0.59 4.84
CA ILE A 394 32.69 -0.83 6.29
C ILE A 394 33.69 0.15 6.91
N TRP A 395 33.23 0.97 7.86
CA TRP A 395 34.08 1.84 8.67
C TRP A 395 34.49 1.11 9.95
N GLU A 396 35.78 0.84 10.12
CA GLU A 396 36.36 0.46 11.42
C GLU A 396 37.11 1.66 12.00
N PRO A 397 36.76 2.15 13.19
CA PRO A 397 37.56 3.16 13.85
C PRO A 397 38.90 2.56 14.29
N ARG A 398 40.02 3.15 13.88
CA ARG A 398 41.28 2.94 14.59
C ARG A 398 41.18 3.60 15.96
N ALA A 399 41.27 2.80 17.01
CA ALA A 399 41.37 3.28 18.37
C ALA A 399 42.55 4.27 18.50
N GLY A 400 42.26 5.54 18.82
CA GLY A 400 43.26 6.53 19.23
C GLY A 400 43.27 7.90 18.53
N SER A 401 42.47 8.16 17.49
CA SER A 401 42.42 9.51 16.89
C SER A 401 41.25 10.34 17.42
N THR A 402 41.52 11.33 18.27
CA THR A 402 40.51 12.23 18.85
C THR A 402 40.19 13.46 17.99
N MET A 403 40.71 13.57 16.77
CA MET A 403 40.32 14.63 15.84
C MET A 403 40.26 14.12 14.40
N LEU A 404 39.14 14.42 13.73
CA LEU A 404 39.03 14.36 12.28
C LEU A 404 40.10 15.28 11.69
N ASP A 405 40.92 14.78 10.76
CA ASP A 405 41.81 15.67 10.03
C ASP A 405 40.99 16.68 9.19
N GLY A 406 41.65 17.74 8.71
CA GLY A 406 40.97 18.78 7.91
C GLY A 406 40.24 18.22 6.69
N HIS A 407 40.71 17.11 6.13
CA HIS A 407 40.11 16.49 4.95
C HIS A 407 38.83 15.71 5.30
N GLN A 408 38.81 15.03 6.45
CA GLN A 408 37.65 14.32 6.97
C GLN A 408 36.56 15.29 7.44
N ARG A 409 36.94 16.40 8.08
CA ARG A 409 36.01 17.46 8.50
C ARG A 409 35.33 18.14 7.30
N ASP A 410 36.11 18.43 6.27
CA ASP A 410 35.59 18.99 5.02
C ASP A 410 34.67 18.01 4.28
N ASN A 411 34.95 16.70 4.33
CA ASN A 411 34.06 15.69 3.76
C ASN A 411 32.73 15.60 4.51
N VAL A 412 32.72 15.65 5.84
CA VAL A 412 31.49 15.67 6.64
C VAL A 412 30.68 16.94 6.39
N LEU A 413 31.34 18.11 6.33
CA LEU A 413 30.69 19.39 6.00
C LEU A 413 30.12 19.42 4.58
N ARG A 414 30.85 18.87 3.59
CA ARG A 414 30.35 18.75 2.21
C ARG A 414 29.16 17.79 2.13
N ARG A 415 29.17 16.68 2.88
CA ARG A 415 28.03 15.74 2.99
C ARG A 415 26.81 16.40 3.62
N GLY A 416 26.98 17.15 4.72
CA GLY A 416 25.90 17.88 5.38
C GLY A 416 25.28 18.96 4.47
N LYS A 417 26.12 19.74 3.78
CA LYS A 417 25.65 20.73 2.80
C LYS A 417 24.94 20.08 1.60
N CYS A 418 25.43 18.94 1.14
CA CYS A 418 24.76 18.18 0.09
C CYS A 418 23.40 17.64 0.54
N ALA A 419 23.31 17.00 1.71
CA ALA A 419 22.07 16.49 2.27
C ALA A 419 21.04 17.62 2.46
N GLN A 420 21.48 18.79 2.94
CA GLN A 420 20.63 19.98 3.05
C GLN A 420 20.16 20.50 1.69
N SER A 421 21.03 20.53 0.68
CA SER A 421 20.68 21.01 -0.66
C SER A 421 19.73 20.05 -1.38
N ILE A 422 19.89 18.74 -1.20
CA ILE A 422 18.98 17.71 -1.70
C ILE A 422 17.62 17.80 -0.99
N ALA A 423 17.62 17.94 0.35
CA ALA A 423 16.39 18.09 1.12
C ALA A 423 15.58 19.33 0.70
N ASN A 424 16.24 20.49 0.53
CA ASN A 424 15.58 21.72 0.10
C ASN A 424 14.98 21.59 -1.32
N GLN A 425 15.64 20.85 -2.22
CA GLN A 425 15.15 20.62 -3.58
C GLN A 425 13.99 19.59 -3.61
N ILE A 426 14.10 18.49 -2.86
CA ILE A 426 13.00 17.53 -2.69
C ILE A 426 11.78 18.24 -2.12
N ILE A 427 11.95 19.15 -1.16
CA ILE A 427 10.86 19.95 -0.60
C ILE A 427 10.25 20.89 -1.65
N SER A 428 11.06 21.54 -2.49
CA SER A 428 10.57 22.39 -3.59
C SER A 428 9.82 21.62 -4.67
N GLU A 429 10.27 20.41 -5.01
CA GLU A 429 9.62 19.55 -6.01
C GLU A 429 8.37 18.86 -5.43
N LEU A 430 8.37 18.56 -4.12
CA LEU A 430 7.17 18.13 -3.40
C LEU A 430 6.15 19.26 -3.32
N ASP A 431 6.54 20.54 -3.23
CA ASP A 431 5.64 21.69 -3.26
C ASP A 431 4.98 21.85 -4.66
N GLU A 432 5.74 21.64 -5.73
CA GLU A 432 5.23 21.67 -7.12
C GLU A 432 4.34 20.44 -7.43
N ALA A 433 4.71 19.25 -6.95
CA ALA A 433 3.89 18.03 -7.04
C ALA A 433 2.65 18.09 -6.13
N ALA A 434 2.73 18.77 -4.98
CA ALA A 434 1.62 18.92 -4.04
C ALA A 434 0.51 19.82 -4.56
N GLN A 435 0.82 20.75 -5.46
CA GLN A 435 -0.18 21.61 -6.10
C GLN A 435 -1.07 20.86 -7.12
N THR A 436 -0.70 19.65 -7.55
CA THR A 436 -1.47 18.91 -8.57
C THR A 436 -1.82 17.45 -8.21
N GLU A 437 -1.06 16.75 -7.34
CA GLU A 437 -1.22 15.29 -7.16
C GLU A 437 -1.18 14.75 -5.72
N ALA A 438 -0.93 15.57 -4.68
CA ALA A 438 -0.73 15.08 -3.30
C ALA A 438 -1.92 14.32 -2.67
N CYS A 439 -3.16 14.62 -3.08
CA CYS A 439 -4.33 13.86 -2.60
C CYS A 439 -4.64 12.62 -3.46
N LEU A 440 -4.08 12.50 -4.68
CA LEU A 440 -4.37 11.44 -5.64
C LEU A 440 -3.37 10.28 -5.61
N ILE A 441 -2.11 10.53 -5.24
CA ILE A 441 -1.13 9.46 -5.05
C ILE A 441 -1.47 8.73 -3.75
N GLY A 442 -2.28 7.68 -3.87
CA GLY A 442 -2.65 6.81 -2.77
C GLY A 442 -1.44 6.50 -1.89
N SER A 443 -1.63 6.64 -0.57
CA SER A 443 -0.58 6.67 0.45
C SER A 443 0.40 5.49 0.46
N GLY A 444 0.21 4.44 -0.34
CA GLY A 444 1.13 3.33 -0.46
C GLY A 444 2.41 3.65 -1.25
N ALA A 445 2.37 4.52 -2.27
CA ALA A 445 3.57 4.84 -3.06
C ALA A 445 4.47 5.85 -2.34
N VAL A 446 3.86 6.86 -1.71
CA VAL A 446 4.59 7.86 -0.91
C VAL A 446 5.09 7.26 0.41
N SER A 447 4.31 6.41 1.09
CA SER A 447 4.79 5.73 2.32
C SER A 447 5.89 4.72 2.02
N ALA A 448 5.82 3.95 0.93
CA ALA A 448 6.89 3.02 0.58
C ALA A 448 8.19 3.75 0.17
N ALA A 449 8.08 4.86 -0.58
CA ALA A 449 9.23 5.70 -0.91
C ALA A 449 9.83 6.38 0.35
N LEU A 450 8.98 6.80 1.30
CA LEU A 450 9.44 7.37 2.57
C LEU A 450 10.08 6.30 3.47
N ASP A 451 9.52 5.10 3.57
CA ASP A 451 10.03 4.04 4.45
C ASP A 451 11.32 3.39 3.90
N GLU A 452 11.42 3.17 2.59
CA GLU A 452 12.61 2.55 1.96
C GLU A 452 13.78 3.53 1.77
N GLU A 453 13.52 4.81 1.49
CA GLU A 453 14.59 5.76 1.11
C GLU A 453 14.79 6.93 2.09
N VAL A 454 13.72 7.44 2.71
CA VAL A 454 13.81 8.57 3.65
C VAL A 454 14.04 8.11 5.09
N GLY A 455 13.54 6.94 5.49
CA GLY A 455 13.79 6.32 6.79
C GLY A 455 15.28 6.19 7.12
N PRO A 456 16.12 5.63 6.23
CA PRO A 456 17.57 5.58 6.43
C PRO A 456 18.23 6.96 6.48
N LEU A 457 17.73 7.93 5.71
CA LEU A 457 18.27 9.29 5.66
C LEU A 457 17.95 10.10 6.94
N VAL A 458 16.72 9.95 7.45
CA VAL A 458 16.26 10.52 8.73
C VAL A 458 16.98 9.85 9.89
N GLY A 459 17.16 8.53 9.84
CA GLY A 459 18.00 7.78 10.78
C GLY A 459 19.43 8.33 10.83
N ALA A 460 20.09 8.42 9.67
CA ALA A 460 21.45 8.95 9.57
C ALA A 460 21.57 10.42 10.02
N THR A 461 20.52 11.23 9.81
CA THR A 461 20.50 12.63 10.27
C THR A 461 20.29 12.72 11.79
N LEU A 462 19.45 11.87 12.36
CA LEU A 462 19.25 11.76 13.80
C LEU A 462 20.51 11.22 14.48
N ASP A 463 21.16 10.20 13.92
CA ASP A 463 22.42 9.64 14.40
C ASP A 463 23.53 10.70 14.36
N ALA A 464 23.66 11.45 13.27
CA ALA A 464 24.63 12.55 13.17
C ALA A 464 24.33 13.69 14.16
N ALA A 465 23.06 14.00 14.42
CA ALA A 465 22.68 14.97 15.44
C ALA A 465 22.95 14.46 16.86
N TYR A 466 22.78 13.16 17.10
CA TYR A 466 23.09 12.48 18.35
C TYR A 466 24.60 12.47 18.60
N GLU A 467 25.41 12.10 17.60
CA GLU A 467 26.88 12.16 17.65
C GLU A 467 27.39 13.59 17.85
N PHE A 468 26.78 14.59 17.22
CA PHE A 468 27.14 15.99 17.41
C PHE A 468 26.80 16.50 18.83
N ALA A 469 25.71 16.00 19.42
CA ALA A 469 25.34 16.27 20.80
C ALA A 469 26.28 15.56 21.80
N GLU A 470 26.66 14.31 21.52
CA GLU A 470 27.67 13.57 22.27
C GLU A 470 29.07 14.20 22.20
N LEU A 471 29.42 14.86 21.08
CA LEU A 471 30.69 15.59 20.94
C LEU A 471 30.71 16.93 21.71
N LYS A 472 29.54 17.51 22.02
CA LYS A 472 29.44 18.76 22.82
C LYS A 472 29.19 18.52 24.30
N ALA A 473 28.65 17.37 24.70
CA ALA A 473 28.48 17.02 26.11
C ALA A 473 29.79 17.08 26.94
N PRO A 474 30.98 16.70 26.42
CA PRO A 474 32.24 16.80 27.15
C PRO A 474 32.66 18.26 27.45
N LEU A 475 32.24 19.22 26.62
CA LEU A 475 32.59 20.64 26.80
C LEU A 475 31.80 21.30 27.94
N ALA A 476 30.61 20.80 28.26
CA ALA A 476 29.83 21.27 29.40
C ALA A 476 30.24 20.58 30.72
N CYS A 477 30.64 19.31 30.66
CA CYS A 477 31.06 18.54 31.84
C CYS A 477 32.51 18.80 32.28
N ALA A 478 33.37 19.34 31.42
CA ALA A 478 34.78 19.62 31.74
C ALA A 478 35.01 20.73 32.79
N LYS A 479 33.96 21.35 33.34
CA LYS A 479 34.06 22.35 34.42
C LYS A 479 33.63 21.85 35.81
N GLY A 480 33.28 20.58 35.97
CA GLY A 480 32.90 20.02 37.27
C GLY A 480 33.22 18.53 37.35
N ASP A 481 33.98 18.18 38.37
CA ASP A 481 34.59 16.86 38.58
C ASP A 481 33.55 15.79 38.96
N LYS A 482 32.75 15.28 38.00
CA LYS A 482 32.00 14.01 38.10
C LYS A 482 31.75 13.37 36.73
N THR A 483 32.30 12.18 36.53
CA THR A 483 31.91 11.25 35.45
C THR A 483 30.72 10.41 35.92
N ASP A 484 29.48 10.89 35.70
CA ASP A 484 28.29 10.07 35.98
C ASP A 484 27.16 10.33 34.96
N LYS A 485 26.52 9.25 34.49
CA LYS A 485 25.42 9.24 33.49
C LYS A 485 24.18 10.01 33.95
N THR A 486 24.08 10.24 35.26
CA THR A 486 23.04 11.02 35.93
C THR A 486 23.08 12.50 35.52
N CYS A 487 24.27 13.05 35.23
CA CYS A 487 24.44 14.46 34.85
C CYS A 487 23.80 14.78 33.49
N PHE A 488 23.86 13.84 32.53
CA PHE A 488 23.25 14.01 31.22
C PHE A 488 21.72 14.12 31.30
N TRP A 489 21.07 13.24 32.07
CA TRP A 489 19.62 13.21 32.21
C TRP A 489 19.08 14.38 33.06
N GLU A 490 19.81 14.77 34.11
CA GLU A 490 19.42 15.93 34.92
C GLU A 490 19.57 17.25 34.15
N SER A 491 20.64 17.43 33.37
CA SER A 491 20.81 18.61 32.51
C SER A 491 19.80 18.66 31.36
N PHE A 492 19.46 17.51 30.75
CA PHE A 492 18.44 17.42 29.71
C PHE A 492 17.04 17.74 30.24
N THR A 493 16.69 17.21 31.43
CA THR A 493 15.38 17.44 32.06
C THR A 493 15.24 18.86 32.60
N LYS A 494 16.31 19.42 33.17
CA LYS A 494 16.36 20.81 33.67
C LYS A 494 16.29 21.84 32.55
N ALA A 495 17.00 21.62 31.44
CA ALA A 495 16.91 22.48 30.25
C ALA A 495 15.50 22.47 29.62
N LYS A 496 14.78 21.34 29.70
CA LYS A 496 13.40 21.20 29.19
C LYS A 496 12.36 21.90 30.09
N LEU A 497 12.58 21.92 31.41
CA LEU A 497 11.70 22.58 32.38
C LEU A 497 11.91 24.11 32.46
N GLU A 498 13.16 24.58 32.34
CA GLU A 498 13.49 26.01 32.44
C GLU A 498 13.29 26.77 31.12
N ALA A 499 13.27 26.09 29.97
CA ALA A 499 13.04 26.71 28.66
C ALA A 499 11.55 26.99 28.32
N THR A 500 10.62 26.75 29.25
CA THR A 500 9.19 26.96 28.99
C THR A 500 8.59 28.02 29.91
N PRO A 501 8.48 29.27 29.44
CA PRO A 501 7.27 30.04 29.68
C PRO A 501 6.58 30.34 28.34
N ALA A 502 5.28 30.03 28.29
CA ALA A 502 4.31 30.30 27.23
C ALA A 502 4.41 29.46 25.94
N ALA A 503 4.07 28.17 26.06
CA ALA A 503 3.31 27.51 25.00
C ALA A 503 1.85 27.45 25.47
N ASP A 504 1.04 28.39 24.99
CA ASP A 504 -0.39 28.37 25.25
C ASP A 504 -0.99 27.06 24.72
N GLY A 505 -1.67 26.33 25.61
CA GLY A 505 -2.65 25.30 25.23
C GLY A 505 -2.29 23.83 25.43
N LEU A 506 -1.07 23.47 25.85
CA LEU A 506 -0.74 22.06 26.14
C LEU A 506 -0.42 21.85 27.61
N SER A 507 -1.22 21.02 28.27
CA SER A 507 -1.00 20.70 29.68
C SER A 507 0.28 19.89 29.87
N ALA A 508 0.95 20.06 31.01
CA ALA A 508 2.10 19.26 31.41
C ALA A 508 1.79 17.75 31.52
N LYS A 509 0.51 17.37 31.50
CA LYS A 509 0.03 15.99 31.41
C LYS A 509 0.12 15.46 29.97
N THR A 510 -0.35 16.24 29.00
CA THR A 510 -0.31 15.91 27.57
C THR A 510 1.13 15.73 27.05
N LEU A 511 2.05 16.59 27.51
CA LEU A 511 3.47 16.48 27.16
C LEU A 511 4.14 15.23 27.77
N ARG A 512 3.70 14.79 28.95
CA ARG A 512 4.14 13.53 29.57
C ARG A 512 3.59 12.31 28.82
N GLU A 513 2.31 12.33 28.48
CA GLU A 513 1.66 11.25 27.74
C GLU A 513 2.28 11.03 26.35
N LEU A 514 2.60 12.12 25.63
CA LEU A 514 3.34 12.06 24.36
C LEU A 514 4.76 11.50 24.54
N SER A 515 5.46 11.92 25.60
CA SER A 515 6.79 11.38 25.92
C SER A 515 6.74 9.88 26.19
N ASP A 516 5.75 9.40 26.93
CA ASP A 516 5.57 7.98 27.25
C ASP A 516 5.14 7.16 26.03
N GLN A 517 4.40 7.76 25.09
CA GLN A 517 4.05 7.12 23.82
C GLN A 517 5.27 6.97 22.91
N VAL A 518 6.10 8.00 22.80
CA VAL A 518 7.36 7.94 22.03
C VAL A 518 8.33 6.94 22.66
N HIS A 519 8.43 6.91 24.00
CA HIS A 519 9.27 5.93 24.69
C HIS A 519 8.83 4.50 24.38
N ARG A 520 7.54 4.18 24.48
CA ARG A 520 6.99 2.87 24.13
C ARG A 520 7.23 2.49 22.67
N LEU A 521 7.06 3.43 21.74
CA LEU A 521 7.32 3.19 20.31
C LEU A 521 8.79 2.86 20.01
N VAL A 522 9.72 3.35 20.83
CA VAL A 522 11.15 3.09 20.69
C VAL A 522 11.56 1.81 21.43
N THR A 523 11.02 1.54 22.62
CA THR A 523 11.40 0.38 23.44
C THR A 523 10.71 -0.92 23.03
N ASP A 524 9.50 -0.83 22.48
CA ASP A 524 8.66 -1.99 22.19
C ASP A 524 8.74 -2.42 20.71
N ASN A 525 9.55 -1.71 19.90
CA ASN A 525 9.78 -2.03 18.51
C ASN A 525 10.83 -3.16 18.37
N PRO A 526 10.46 -4.35 17.86
CA PRO A 526 11.36 -5.50 17.75
C PRO A 526 12.50 -5.32 16.73
N PHE A 527 12.50 -4.21 15.98
CA PHE A 527 13.52 -3.88 14.99
C PHE A 527 14.59 -2.90 15.49
N VAL A 528 14.49 -2.42 16.75
CA VAL A 528 15.57 -1.64 17.38
C VAL A 528 16.56 -2.62 18.01
N PRO A 529 17.85 -2.66 17.58
CA PRO A 529 18.82 -3.58 18.13
C PRO A 529 19.01 -3.31 19.63
N ARG A 530 18.75 -4.31 20.47
CA ARG A 530 19.15 -4.26 21.88
C ARG A 530 20.67 -4.38 21.91
N VAL A 531 21.35 -3.35 22.42
CA VAL A 531 22.77 -3.44 22.76
C VAL A 531 22.91 -4.48 23.88
N ILE A 532 23.35 -5.68 23.51
CA ILE A 532 23.68 -6.75 24.46
C ILE A 532 25.03 -6.39 25.09
N ASN A 533 25.03 -6.25 26.42
CA ASN A 533 26.22 -6.06 27.22
C ASN A 533 27.06 -7.35 27.21
N LEU A 534 28.09 -7.39 26.36
CA LEU A 534 29.15 -8.41 26.43
C LEU A 534 30.20 -7.96 27.44
N ASN A 535 29.89 -8.16 28.73
CA ASN A 535 30.89 -8.24 29.78
C ASN A 535 30.46 -9.37 30.72
N GLY A 536 30.95 -10.57 30.43
CA GLY A 536 30.73 -11.76 31.24
C GLY A 536 30.71 -13.04 30.42
N PHE A 537 31.89 -13.42 29.90
CA PHE A 537 32.42 -14.75 29.51
C PHE A 537 33.21 -14.71 28.21
#